data_AF-A0A6N7FVY3-F1
#
_entry.id   AF-A0A6N7FVY3-F1
#
_cell.length_a   1.000
_cell.length_b   1.000
_cell.length_c   1.000
_cell.angle_alpha   90.00
_cell.angle_beta   90.00
_cell.angle_gamma   90.00
#
_symmetry.space_group_name_H-M   'P 1'
#
loop_
_entity.id
_entity.type
_entity.pdbx_description
1 polymer ?
#
loop_
_entity_poly.entity_id
_entity_poly.type
_entity_poly.pdbx_seq_one_letter_code
_entity_poly.pdbx_strand_id
1 'polypeptide(L)'
;MAHLLVAAAFLLVVGLPPAWALTRHCAFALPLSGLVAGVVLSPATVGSLVTGTALWPWALACVVAGWALSALVIGRARHRGGAGLSAPRLRALGLAALVSAPLLAAGVAAPTEYDAKAIWYFHARWSWEGGDVARAALANPAFDYAHPDYPPLVPGTTAALWSVVDGGDLRLAQWVTTLQTWGAVLLVAMLVVTAVGRRAELGVATLGGLFVVGCFGVAGGFGTRGYADLLWAGAAMAGAVATLVLPRRAGTAPLAAVCFAAAALTKGEGLVVVGGLLVPLAALRWLAGEGRRARGAVGVLALALVAGLAWPPIAGYYVTDPLQDVTAGGVVELLSGEQDKVDRVEPAVRGLWGYARTTVLGAGLVIAAGLIVARQDRRRRGLGSGLWLPVAALGCFAVFVVVLAAGELELGTWVRDGGFRTMIVVRCLLLTEVFLLASLVLTELVAQRAAVTGPRRGPAFGQARP
;
A
#
# COMPACT_ATOMS: atom_id res chain seq x y z
N MET A 1 23.34 1.34 11.69
CA MET A 1 23.43 0.42 10.54
C MET A 1 23.00 -1.00 10.91
N ALA A 2 23.48 -1.60 12.02
CA ALA A 2 23.11 -2.95 12.43
C ALA A 2 21.58 -3.20 12.51
N HIS A 3 20.83 -2.34 13.21
CA HIS A 3 19.36 -2.46 13.31
C HIS A 3 18.64 -2.51 11.96
N LEU A 4 19.08 -1.71 10.98
CA LEU A 4 18.54 -1.71 9.63
C LEU A 4 18.76 -3.07 8.95
N LEU A 5 19.99 -3.61 9.04
CA LEU A 5 20.33 -4.89 8.42
C LEU A 5 19.55 -6.05 9.05
N VAL A 6 19.38 -6.03 10.37
CA VAL A 6 18.59 -7.02 11.12
C VAL A 6 17.12 -6.98 10.69
N ALA A 7 16.51 -5.79 10.68
CA ALA A 7 15.11 -5.63 10.24
C ALA A 7 14.93 -6.05 8.78
N ALA A 8 15.84 -5.65 7.89
CA ALA A 8 15.79 -6.05 6.48
C ALA A 8 15.94 -7.56 6.30
N ALA A 9 16.89 -8.19 6.99
CA ALA A 9 17.09 -9.64 6.93
C ALA A 9 15.83 -10.38 7.42
N PHE A 10 15.25 -9.95 8.54
CA PHE A 10 14.01 -10.54 9.07
C PHE A 10 12.85 -10.47 8.07
N LEU A 11 12.57 -9.27 7.53
CA LEU A 11 11.50 -9.07 6.56
C LEU A 11 11.70 -9.90 5.28
N LEU A 12 12.95 -10.04 4.82
CA LEU A 12 13.30 -10.86 3.66
C LEU A 12 13.14 -12.35 3.96
N VAL A 13 13.61 -12.85 5.09
CA VAL A 13 13.48 -14.26 5.48
C VAL A 13 12.00 -14.65 5.54
N VAL A 14 11.18 -13.87 6.23
CA VAL A 14 9.75 -14.15 6.38
C VAL A 14 9.00 -13.99 5.05
N GLY A 15 9.21 -12.85 4.38
CA GLY A 15 8.33 -12.41 3.29
C GLY A 15 8.79 -12.76 1.88
N LEU A 16 10.09 -12.95 1.63
CA LEU A 16 10.60 -13.13 0.27
C LEU A 16 10.12 -14.42 -0.41
N PRO A 17 10.11 -15.61 0.25
CA PRO A 17 9.62 -16.82 -0.40
C PRO A 17 8.16 -16.71 -0.88
N PRO A 18 7.18 -16.29 -0.06
CA PRO A 18 5.81 -16.06 -0.53
C PRO A 18 5.69 -14.91 -1.53
N ALA A 19 6.41 -13.80 -1.35
CA ALA A 19 6.43 -12.71 -2.33
C ALA A 19 6.94 -13.18 -3.71
N TRP A 20 7.95 -14.06 -3.72
CA TRP A 20 8.48 -14.65 -4.95
C TRP A 20 7.51 -15.66 -5.55
N ALA A 21 6.85 -16.50 -4.74
CA ALA A 21 5.82 -17.42 -5.23
C ALA A 21 4.65 -16.70 -5.92
N LEU A 22 4.27 -15.52 -5.42
CA LEU A 22 3.24 -14.66 -6.00
C LEU A 22 3.69 -13.97 -7.29
N THR A 23 4.86 -13.31 -7.24
CA THR A 23 5.29 -12.41 -8.32
C THR A 23 6.13 -13.08 -9.40
N ARG A 24 6.82 -14.18 -9.06
CA ARG A 24 7.80 -14.88 -9.92
C ARG A 24 8.94 -14.00 -10.42
N HIS A 25 9.16 -12.87 -9.78
CA HIS A 25 10.11 -11.86 -10.21
C HIS A 25 10.75 -11.22 -8.98
N CYS A 26 12.06 -11.43 -8.80
CA CYS A 26 12.80 -10.87 -7.65
C CYS A 26 12.62 -9.35 -7.54
N ALA A 27 12.50 -8.66 -8.68
CA ALA A 27 12.31 -7.23 -8.71
C ALA A 27 11.04 -6.78 -7.96
N PHE A 28 9.93 -7.52 -8.08
CA PHE A 28 8.70 -7.23 -7.34
C PHE A 28 8.69 -7.90 -5.96
N ALA A 29 9.30 -9.08 -5.83
CA ALA A 29 9.32 -9.83 -4.59
C ALA A 29 10.06 -9.09 -3.46
N LEU A 30 11.16 -8.39 -3.79
CA LEU A 30 11.95 -7.62 -2.83
C LEU A 30 11.13 -6.51 -2.13
N PRO A 31 10.55 -5.52 -2.84
CA PRO A 31 9.74 -4.47 -2.20
C PRO A 31 8.44 -5.01 -1.59
N LEU A 32 7.90 -6.11 -2.13
CA LEU A 32 6.69 -6.75 -1.61
C LEU A 32 6.95 -7.54 -0.30
N SER A 33 8.18 -8.01 -0.08
CA SER A 33 8.52 -8.91 1.03
C SER A 33 8.10 -8.36 2.40
N GLY A 34 8.30 -7.07 2.66
CA GLY A 34 7.91 -6.46 3.94
C GLY A 34 6.39 -6.49 4.19
N LEU A 35 5.58 -6.25 3.14
CA LEU A 35 4.12 -6.34 3.23
C LEU A 35 3.68 -7.78 3.45
N VAL A 36 4.27 -8.72 2.72
CA VAL A 36 3.95 -10.14 2.86
C VAL A 36 4.34 -10.66 4.25
N ALA A 37 5.49 -10.24 4.78
CA ALA A 37 5.90 -10.61 6.13
C ALA A 37 4.84 -10.16 7.16
N GLY A 38 4.35 -8.92 7.04
CA GLY A 38 3.31 -8.44 7.93
C GLY A 38 1.96 -9.13 7.77
N VAL A 39 1.55 -9.45 6.54
CA VAL A 39 0.33 -10.24 6.30
C VAL A 39 0.47 -11.67 6.85
N VAL A 40 1.64 -12.30 6.73
CA VAL A 40 1.90 -13.65 7.27
C VAL A 40 1.92 -13.66 8.80
N LEU A 41 2.43 -12.61 9.44
CA LEU A 41 2.55 -12.52 10.90
C LEU A 41 1.29 -11.97 11.59
N SER A 42 0.35 -11.39 10.83
CA SER A 42 -0.93 -10.92 11.37
C SER A 42 -1.76 -12.08 11.98
N PRO A 43 -1.97 -13.23 11.30
CA PRO A 43 -2.61 -14.40 11.91
C PRO A 43 -1.88 -14.95 13.14
N ALA A 44 -0.55 -14.81 13.21
CA ALA A 44 0.21 -15.27 14.38
C ALA A 44 -0.13 -14.44 15.62
N THR A 45 -0.26 -13.12 15.44
CA THR A 45 -0.68 -12.20 16.50
C THR A 45 -2.09 -12.52 16.97
N VAL A 46 -3.00 -12.78 16.02
CA VAL A 46 -4.37 -13.23 16.32
C VAL A 46 -4.37 -14.56 17.07
N GLY A 47 -3.58 -15.55 16.65
CA GLY A 47 -3.50 -16.86 17.30
C GLY A 47 -2.97 -16.76 18.73
N SER A 48 -1.93 -15.97 18.95
CA SER A 48 -1.39 -15.65 20.27
C SER A 48 -2.45 -14.99 21.14
N LEU A 49 -3.10 -13.93 20.64
CA LEU A 49 -4.18 -13.24 21.35
C LEU A 49 -5.34 -14.19 21.70
N VAL A 50 -5.85 -14.96 20.75
CA VAL A 50 -7.02 -15.85 20.93
C VAL A 50 -6.72 -17.05 21.84
N THR A 51 -5.46 -17.43 22.01
CA THR A 51 -5.09 -18.54 22.90
C THR A 51 -4.45 -18.11 24.22
N GLY A 52 -4.07 -16.84 24.38
CA GLY A 52 -3.40 -16.35 25.59
C GLY A 52 -1.92 -16.73 25.63
N THR A 53 -1.41 -17.39 24.59
CA THR A 53 -0.06 -17.96 24.58
C THR A 53 0.98 -17.00 23.99
N ALA A 54 2.27 -17.35 24.12
CA ALA A 54 3.36 -16.60 23.52
C ALA A 54 3.22 -16.49 21.98
N LEU A 55 3.69 -15.37 21.40
CA LEU A 55 3.63 -15.12 19.96
C LEU A 55 4.52 -16.06 19.13
N TRP A 56 5.67 -16.44 19.66
CA TRP A 56 6.72 -17.12 18.91
C TRP A 56 6.27 -18.44 18.22
N PRO A 57 5.59 -19.39 18.90
CA PRO A 57 5.11 -20.62 18.26
C PRO A 57 4.19 -20.36 17.07
N TRP A 58 3.29 -19.38 17.20
CA TRP A 58 2.38 -18.99 16.14
C TRP A 58 3.11 -18.32 14.97
N ALA A 59 4.07 -17.44 15.26
CA ALA A 59 4.89 -16.80 14.24
C ALA A 59 5.66 -17.84 13.42
N LEU A 60 6.29 -18.81 14.09
CA LEU A 60 7.00 -19.91 13.45
C LEU A 60 6.05 -20.76 12.59
N ALA A 61 4.88 -21.13 13.11
CA ALA A 61 3.88 -21.90 12.37
C ALA A 61 3.41 -21.19 11.10
N CYS A 62 3.10 -19.89 11.18
CA CYS A 62 2.70 -19.08 10.03
C CYS A 62 3.82 -18.94 8.98
N VAL A 63 5.07 -18.73 9.41
CA VAL A 63 6.24 -18.64 8.51
C VAL A 63 6.44 -19.96 7.77
N VAL A 64 6.47 -21.08 8.49
CA VAL A 64 6.65 -22.42 7.92
C VAL A 64 5.52 -22.75 6.95
N ALA A 65 4.26 -22.48 7.32
CA ALA A 65 3.12 -22.68 6.43
C ALA A 65 3.23 -21.81 5.16
N GLY A 66 3.60 -20.53 5.30
CA GLY A 66 3.84 -19.63 4.18
C GLY A 66 4.92 -20.15 3.23
N TRP A 67 6.03 -20.65 3.77
CA TRP A 67 7.12 -21.24 2.99
C TRP A 67 6.70 -22.54 2.29
N ALA A 68 5.99 -23.43 2.99
CA ALA A 68 5.50 -24.67 2.41
C ALA A 68 4.53 -24.40 1.25
N LEU A 69 3.56 -23.51 1.44
CA LEU A 69 2.64 -23.08 0.38
C LEU A 69 3.38 -22.45 -0.80
N SER A 70 4.39 -21.64 -0.52
CA SER A 70 5.26 -21.06 -1.55
C SER A 70 5.93 -22.15 -2.36
N ALA A 71 6.59 -23.12 -1.70
CA ALA A 71 7.26 -24.24 -2.35
C ALA A 71 6.31 -25.08 -3.23
N LEU A 72 5.09 -25.33 -2.77
CA LEU A 72 4.05 -26.02 -3.55
C LEU A 72 3.63 -25.25 -4.80
N VAL A 73 3.36 -23.95 -4.64
CA VAL A 73 3.02 -23.05 -5.74
C VAL A 73 4.18 -22.98 -6.73
N ILE A 74 5.42 -22.95 -6.25
CA ILE A 74 6.64 -22.97 -7.07
C ILE A 74 6.80 -24.27 -7.84
N GLY A 75 6.68 -25.42 -7.16
CA GLY A 75 6.81 -26.74 -7.78
C GLY A 75 5.81 -26.96 -8.92
N ARG A 76 4.56 -26.52 -8.74
CA ARG A 76 3.51 -26.62 -9.77
C ARG A 76 3.73 -25.70 -10.97
N ALA A 77 4.54 -24.65 -10.81
CA ALA A 77 4.78 -23.66 -11.87
C ALA A 77 5.97 -23.97 -12.78
N ARG A 78 6.70 -25.08 -12.55
CA ARG A 78 7.96 -25.44 -13.23
C ARG A 78 7.91 -25.48 -14.77
N HIS A 79 6.72 -25.50 -15.40
CA HIS A 79 6.57 -25.50 -16.85
C HIS A 79 6.20 -24.15 -17.49
N ARG A 80 5.98 -23.10 -16.70
CA ARG A 80 5.75 -21.76 -17.25
C ARG A 80 7.05 -21.00 -17.21
N GLY A 81 7.77 -20.97 -18.33
CA GLY A 81 8.98 -20.15 -18.51
C GLY A 81 8.69 -18.71 -18.09
N GLY A 82 9.08 -18.37 -16.86
CA GLY A 82 8.97 -17.01 -16.37
C GLY A 82 9.84 -16.14 -17.25
N ALA A 83 9.28 -15.07 -17.81
CA ALA A 83 10.09 -14.08 -18.52
C ALA A 83 11.13 -13.56 -17.52
N GLY A 84 12.38 -14.03 -17.66
CA GLY A 84 13.47 -13.62 -16.80
C GLY A 84 13.56 -12.10 -16.73
N LEU A 85 14.07 -11.58 -15.60
CA LEU A 85 14.36 -10.16 -15.51
C LEU A 85 15.32 -9.81 -16.63
N SER A 86 14.87 -8.99 -17.57
CA SER A 86 15.82 -8.36 -18.48
C SER A 86 16.73 -7.50 -17.63
N ALA A 87 18.05 -7.57 -17.84
CA ALA A 87 19.03 -6.76 -17.12
C ALA A 87 18.64 -5.26 -16.97
N PRO A 88 17.96 -4.64 -17.96
CA PRO A 88 17.41 -3.30 -17.81
C PRO A 88 16.45 -3.09 -16.63
N ARG A 89 15.61 -4.08 -16.28
CA ARG A 89 14.62 -3.96 -15.19
C ARG A 89 15.27 -4.00 -13.82
N LEU A 90 16.33 -4.78 -13.70
CA LEU A 90 17.16 -4.81 -12.50
C LEU A 90 17.91 -3.48 -12.33
N ARG A 91 18.40 -2.89 -13.42
CA ARG A 91 19.01 -1.56 -13.39
C ARG A 91 18.01 -0.48 -13.02
N ALA A 92 16.79 -0.54 -13.58
CA ALA A 92 15.70 0.37 -13.23
C ALA A 92 15.33 0.27 -11.75
N LEU A 93 15.20 -0.95 -11.22
CA LEU A 93 14.98 -1.17 -9.79
C LEU A 93 16.13 -0.61 -8.95
N GLY A 94 17.36 -0.97 -9.29
CA GLY A 94 18.54 -0.50 -8.58
C GLY A 94 18.62 1.02 -8.56
N LEU A 95 18.27 1.68 -9.67
CA LEU A 95 18.25 3.14 -9.77
C LEU A 95 17.11 3.77 -8.96
N ALA A 96 15.89 3.25 -9.05
CA ALA A 96 14.77 3.77 -8.27
C ALA A 96 15.02 3.61 -6.75
N ALA A 97 15.58 2.46 -6.37
CA ALA A 97 16.02 2.20 -5.00
C ALA A 97 17.16 3.13 -4.59
N LEU A 98 18.17 3.34 -5.44
CA LEU A 98 19.29 4.23 -5.16
C LEU A 98 18.85 5.69 -4.98
N VAL A 99 17.99 6.20 -5.88
CA VAL A 99 17.44 7.57 -5.81
C VAL A 99 16.61 7.77 -4.55
N SER A 100 15.91 6.74 -4.08
CA SER A 100 15.10 6.80 -2.86
C SER A 100 15.83 6.36 -1.59
N ALA A 101 17.04 5.81 -1.68
CA ALA A 101 17.83 5.34 -0.54
C ALA A 101 18.14 6.43 0.51
N PRO A 102 18.38 7.71 0.14
CA PRO A 102 18.53 8.79 1.13
C PRO A 102 17.32 8.94 2.07
N LEU A 103 16.13 8.50 1.67
CA LEU A 103 14.93 8.51 2.54
C LEU A 103 15.06 7.48 3.67
N LEU A 104 15.70 6.34 3.41
CA LEU A 104 16.04 5.39 4.46
C LEU A 104 17.02 6.04 5.44
N ALA A 105 17.98 6.83 4.94
CA ALA A 105 18.87 7.61 5.82
C ALA A 105 18.14 8.72 6.59
N ALA A 106 17.04 9.29 6.07
CA ALA A 106 16.19 10.23 6.82
C ALA A 106 15.40 9.53 7.96
N GLY A 107 15.12 8.23 7.84
CA GLY A 107 14.64 7.37 8.93
C GLY A 107 15.62 7.21 10.09
N VAL A 108 16.80 7.86 10.03
CA VAL A 108 17.78 7.87 11.12
C VAL A 108 17.34 8.74 12.31
N ALA A 109 16.34 9.62 12.17
CA ALA A 109 15.82 10.38 13.31
C ALA A 109 15.41 9.45 14.46
N ALA A 110 15.65 9.86 15.71
CA ALA A 110 15.32 9.05 16.88
C ALA A 110 13.82 8.74 16.91
N PRO A 111 13.41 7.52 17.32
CA PRO A 111 12.01 7.12 17.41
C PRO A 111 11.37 7.88 18.59
N THR A 112 11.03 9.14 18.37
CA THR A 112 10.56 10.08 19.41
C THR A 112 9.10 10.45 19.24
N GLU A 113 8.53 10.12 18.09
CA GLU A 113 7.16 10.49 17.72
C GLU A 113 6.12 9.76 18.57
N TYR A 114 5.11 10.51 18.98
CA TYR A 114 4.11 10.07 19.94
C TYR A 114 3.35 8.84 19.45
N ASP A 115 2.65 8.93 18.31
CA ASP A 115 1.81 7.83 17.80
C ASP A 115 2.63 6.58 17.44
N ALA A 116 3.87 6.77 16.97
CA ALA A 116 4.78 5.65 16.70
C ALA A 116 4.97 4.80 17.97
N LYS A 117 5.17 5.45 19.11
CA LYS A 117 5.30 4.79 20.40
C LYS A 117 3.96 4.34 20.95
N ALA A 118 3.02 5.27 21.07
CA ALA A 118 1.76 5.12 21.79
C ALA A 118 0.82 4.11 21.15
N ILE A 119 0.87 3.95 19.82
CA ILE A 119 0.02 3.04 19.06
C ILE A 119 0.85 1.84 18.63
N TRP A 120 1.78 2.05 17.68
CA TRP A 120 2.39 0.94 16.95
C TRP A 120 3.35 0.11 17.79
N TYR A 121 4.26 0.75 18.53
CA TYR A 121 5.28 0.03 19.31
C TYR A 121 4.75 -0.45 20.64
N PHE A 122 3.75 0.24 21.20
CA PHE A 122 3.07 -0.20 22.39
C PHE A 122 2.28 -1.50 22.14
N HIS A 123 1.54 -1.58 21.03
CA HIS A 123 0.87 -2.83 20.65
C HIS A 123 1.85 -3.96 20.29
N ALA A 124 3.01 -3.61 19.72
CA ALA A 124 4.08 -4.57 19.50
C ALA A 124 4.59 -5.14 20.82
N ARG A 125 4.69 -4.30 21.86
CA ARG A 125 5.13 -4.71 23.20
C ARG A 125 4.14 -5.69 23.81
N TRP A 126 2.84 -5.39 23.76
CA TRP A 126 1.80 -6.30 24.25
C TRP A 126 1.88 -7.67 23.58
N SER A 127 1.96 -7.68 22.25
CA SER A 127 2.04 -8.91 21.46
C SER A 127 3.33 -9.70 21.72
N TRP A 128 4.44 -9.01 22.00
CA TRP A 128 5.74 -9.63 22.31
C TRP A 128 5.73 -10.30 23.69
N GLU A 129 5.11 -9.65 24.69
CA GLU A 129 4.98 -10.21 26.05
C GLU A 129 4.01 -11.40 26.13
N GLY A 130 3.04 -11.48 25.22
CA GLY A 130 2.20 -12.66 25.01
C GLY A 130 0.71 -12.34 24.92
N GLY A 131 -0.07 -13.35 24.54
CA GLY A 131 -1.50 -13.22 24.31
C GLY A 131 -2.28 -12.71 25.52
N ASP A 132 -1.98 -13.22 26.73
CA ASP A 132 -2.66 -12.79 27.95
C ASP A 132 -2.40 -11.33 28.30
N VAL A 133 -1.16 -10.86 28.10
CA VAL A 133 -0.81 -9.44 28.26
C VAL A 133 -1.55 -8.59 27.24
N ALA A 134 -1.58 -9.03 25.97
CA ALA A 134 -2.33 -8.33 24.94
C ALA A 134 -3.82 -8.25 25.24
N ARG A 135 -4.45 -9.32 25.75
CA ARG A 135 -5.86 -9.26 26.20
C ARG A 135 -6.06 -8.27 27.34
N ALA A 136 -5.21 -8.34 28.37
CA ALA A 136 -5.31 -7.46 29.52
C ALA A 136 -5.16 -5.99 29.11
N ALA A 137 -4.28 -5.71 28.14
CA ALA A 137 -4.10 -4.37 27.59
C ALA A 137 -5.29 -3.92 26.74
N LEU A 138 -5.81 -4.76 25.83
CA LEU A 138 -7.01 -4.44 25.04
C LEU A 138 -8.24 -4.19 25.92
N ALA A 139 -8.35 -4.89 27.04
CA ALA A 139 -9.43 -4.73 28.01
C ALA A 139 -9.23 -3.57 28.99
N ASN A 140 -8.14 -2.81 28.90
CA ASN A 140 -7.85 -1.71 29.81
C ASN A 140 -8.26 -0.36 29.20
N PRO A 141 -9.32 0.30 29.71
CA PRO A 141 -9.77 1.60 29.20
C PRO A 141 -8.71 2.70 29.31
N ALA A 142 -7.72 2.53 30.19
CA ALA A 142 -6.60 3.48 30.28
C ALA A 142 -5.76 3.54 29.00
N PHE A 143 -5.90 2.58 28.09
CA PHE A 143 -5.17 2.50 26.82
C PHE A 143 -6.03 2.85 25.60
N ASP A 144 -7.24 3.38 25.78
CA ASP A 144 -8.13 3.76 24.67
C ASP A 144 -7.47 4.79 23.72
N TYR A 145 -6.63 5.68 24.25
CA TYR A 145 -5.86 6.64 23.46
C TYR A 145 -4.88 6.00 22.45
N ALA A 146 -4.55 4.71 22.63
CA ALA A 146 -3.64 3.97 21.78
C ALA A 146 -4.33 3.33 20.57
N HIS A 147 -5.64 3.50 20.42
CA HIS A 147 -6.45 2.83 19.40
C HIS A 147 -6.28 1.29 19.43
N PRO A 148 -6.62 0.62 20.54
CA PRO A 148 -6.43 -0.83 20.72
C PRO A 148 -7.14 -1.66 19.62
N ASP A 149 -8.10 -1.08 18.92
CA ASP A 149 -8.81 -1.63 17.77
C ASP A 149 -7.96 -1.67 16.49
N TYR A 150 -6.76 -1.08 16.46
CA TYR A 150 -5.93 -1.07 15.26
C TYR A 150 -5.36 -2.45 14.89
N PRO A 151 -5.32 -2.81 13.59
CA PRO A 151 -5.02 -4.17 13.21
C PRO A 151 -3.53 -4.56 13.28
N PRO A 152 -3.20 -5.86 13.27
CA PRO A 152 -1.95 -6.35 13.83
C PRO A 152 -0.74 -6.31 12.88
N LEU A 153 -0.82 -5.76 11.66
CA LEU A 153 0.27 -5.91 10.69
C LEU A 153 1.59 -5.32 11.19
N VAL A 154 1.60 -4.06 11.60
CA VAL A 154 2.80 -3.38 12.11
C VAL A 154 3.23 -3.92 13.47
N PRO A 155 2.35 -3.99 14.49
CA PRO A 155 2.76 -4.47 15.81
C PRO A 155 3.15 -5.94 15.81
N GLY A 156 2.43 -6.80 15.08
CA GLY A 156 2.72 -8.22 14.96
C GLY A 156 4.05 -8.51 14.27
N THR A 157 4.37 -7.76 13.20
CA THR A 157 5.69 -7.88 12.53
C THR A 157 6.82 -7.49 13.49
N THR A 158 6.63 -6.38 14.21
CA THR A 158 7.63 -5.86 15.15
C THR A 158 7.83 -6.79 16.34
N ALA A 159 6.74 -7.26 16.94
CA ALA A 159 6.76 -8.19 18.06
C ALA A 159 7.48 -9.50 17.70
N ALA A 160 7.19 -10.05 16.52
CA ALA A 160 7.86 -11.26 16.03
C ALA A 160 9.37 -11.04 15.83
N LEU A 161 9.80 -9.86 15.35
CA LEU A 161 11.22 -9.52 15.28
C LEU A 161 11.84 -9.44 16.68
N TRP A 162 11.19 -8.76 17.63
CA TRP A 162 11.67 -8.65 19.00
C TRP A 162 11.79 -10.02 19.70
N SER A 163 10.96 -11.00 19.34
CA SER A 163 11.10 -12.39 19.84
C SER A 163 12.34 -13.11 19.29
N VAL A 164 12.89 -12.67 18.15
CA VAL A 164 14.10 -13.27 17.55
C VAL A 164 15.38 -12.66 18.11
N VAL A 165 15.37 -11.36 18.41
CA VAL A 165 16.57 -10.62 18.84
C VAL A 165 16.62 -10.35 20.34
N ASP A 166 15.65 -10.86 21.09
CA ASP A 166 15.47 -10.68 22.54
C ASP A 166 15.64 -9.22 22.99
N GLY A 167 14.84 -8.32 22.41
CA GLY A 167 14.94 -6.89 22.74
C GLY A 167 13.81 -6.04 22.18
N GLY A 168 13.15 -5.28 23.05
CA GLY A 168 12.13 -4.28 22.72
C GLY A 168 12.68 -2.96 22.17
N ASP A 169 13.69 -3.02 21.29
CA ASP A 169 14.33 -1.81 20.76
C ASP A 169 13.38 -1.08 19.78
N LEU A 170 12.98 0.13 20.17
CA LEU A 170 12.14 1.03 19.36
C LEU A 170 12.78 1.37 18.02
N ARG A 171 14.11 1.35 17.94
CA ARG A 171 14.84 1.61 16.70
C ARG A 171 14.62 0.48 15.70
N LEU A 172 14.57 -0.78 16.14
CA LEU A 172 14.24 -1.90 15.27
C LEU A 172 12.81 -1.79 14.75
N ALA A 173 11.86 -1.43 15.63
CA ALA A 173 10.47 -1.21 15.25
C ALA A 173 10.33 -0.11 14.18
N GLN A 174 11.03 1.01 14.35
CA GLN A 174 11.08 2.08 13.36
C GLN A 174 11.61 1.60 12.00
N TRP A 175 12.66 0.78 11.99
CA TRP A 175 13.18 0.24 10.74
C TRP A 175 12.22 -0.74 10.06
N VAL A 176 11.52 -1.58 10.82
CA VAL A 176 10.48 -2.47 10.28
C VAL A 176 9.42 -1.65 9.54
N THR A 177 8.80 -0.66 10.19
CA THR A 177 7.76 0.17 9.57
C THR A 177 8.31 0.98 8.39
N THR A 178 9.51 1.53 8.50
CA THR A 178 10.15 2.32 7.43
C THR A 178 10.43 1.46 6.20
N LEU A 179 10.97 0.25 6.37
CA LEU A 179 11.25 -0.67 5.27
C LEU A 179 9.97 -1.17 4.60
N GLN A 180 8.92 -1.47 5.37
CA GLN A 180 7.61 -1.82 4.83
C GLN A 180 7.02 -0.65 4.03
N THR A 181 7.09 0.57 4.55
CA THR A 181 6.60 1.78 3.89
C THR A 181 7.34 2.03 2.59
N TRP A 182 8.68 2.00 2.63
CA TRP A 182 9.52 2.16 1.46
C TRP A 182 9.25 1.09 0.41
N GLY A 183 9.13 -0.18 0.83
CA GLY A 183 8.77 -1.29 -0.05
C GLY A 183 7.41 -1.09 -0.72
N ALA A 184 6.40 -0.66 0.02
CA ALA A 184 5.06 -0.40 -0.52
C ALA A 184 5.05 0.70 -1.60
N VAL A 185 5.72 1.83 -1.34
CA VAL A 185 5.78 2.96 -2.29
C VAL A 185 6.68 2.62 -3.50
N LEU A 186 7.79 1.91 -3.27
CA LEU A 186 8.65 1.42 -4.35
C LEU A 186 7.90 0.44 -5.25
N LEU A 187 7.06 -0.44 -4.68
CA LEU A 187 6.23 -1.35 -5.46
C LEU A 187 5.28 -0.61 -6.40
N VAL A 188 4.65 0.50 -5.96
CA VAL A 188 3.85 1.38 -6.83
C VAL A 188 4.69 1.87 -8.01
N ALA A 189 5.89 2.37 -7.74
CA ALA A 189 6.79 2.88 -8.77
C ALA A 189 7.09 1.81 -9.83
N MET A 190 7.39 0.59 -9.38
CA MET A 190 7.73 -0.54 -10.24
C MET A 190 6.56 -1.04 -11.09
N LEU A 191 5.35 -1.03 -10.53
CA LEU A 191 4.14 -1.40 -11.27
C LEU A 191 3.92 -0.41 -12.42
N VAL A 192 4.09 0.89 -12.19
CA VAL A 192 4.00 1.92 -13.22
C VAL A 192 5.11 1.78 -14.27
N VAL A 193 6.36 1.58 -13.86
CA VAL A 193 7.49 1.32 -14.79
C VAL A 193 7.16 0.14 -15.72
N THR A 194 6.54 -0.90 -15.17
CA THR A 194 6.14 -2.08 -15.94
C THR A 194 4.97 -1.80 -16.88
N ALA A 195 4.07 -0.88 -16.52
CA ALA A 195 2.95 -0.44 -17.36
C ALA A 195 3.44 0.28 -18.62
N VAL A 196 4.50 1.07 -18.52
CA VAL A 196 5.05 1.88 -19.63
C VAL A 196 6.14 1.19 -20.46
N GLY A 197 6.46 -0.06 -20.17
CA GLY A 197 7.28 -0.91 -21.06
C GLY A 197 8.79 -0.57 -21.06
N ARG A 198 9.51 -1.06 -22.08
CA ARG A 198 11.00 -1.06 -22.11
C ARG A 198 11.63 0.22 -22.69
N ARG A 199 10.86 1.05 -23.35
CA ARG A 199 11.37 2.29 -23.96
C ARG A 199 11.57 3.32 -22.85
N ALA A 200 12.66 4.07 -22.88
CA ALA A 200 13.02 5.07 -21.87
C ALA A 200 13.16 4.52 -20.43
N GLU A 201 13.47 3.23 -20.27
CA GLU A 201 13.44 2.54 -18.97
C GLU A 201 14.24 3.23 -17.85
N LEU A 202 15.44 3.77 -18.15
CA LEU A 202 16.23 4.54 -17.17
C LEU A 202 15.54 5.84 -16.75
N GLY A 203 14.95 6.57 -17.70
CA GLY A 203 14.27 7.83 -17.41
C GLY A 203 12.99 7.58 -16.60
N VAL A 204 12.21 6.57 -16.97
CA VAL A 204 11.03 6.12 -16.21
C VAL A 204 11.42 5.64 -14.80
N ALA A 205 12.51 4.89 -14.67
CA ALA A 205 13.02 4.46 -13.36
C ALA A 205 13.45 5.62 -12.48
N THR A 206 14.09 6.64 -13.08
CA THR A 206 14.47 7.87 -12.38
C THR A 206 13.23 8.62 -11.90
N LEU A 207 12.23 8.79 -12.77
CA LEU A 207 10.92 9.34 -12.38
C LEU A 207 10.26 8.50 -11.28
N GLY A 208 10.41 7.18 -11.30
CA GLY A 208 9.94 6.28 -10.26
C GLY A 208 10.63 6.54 -8.91
N GLY A 209 11.95 6.71 -8.90
CA GLY A 209 12.70 7.11 -7.70
C GLY A 209 12.25 8.48 -7.16
N LEU A 210 12.08 9.46 -8.04
CA LEU A 210 11.56 10.79 -7.69
C LEU A 210 10.12 10.73 -7.17
N PHE A 211 9.29 9.84 -7.71
CA PHE A 211 7.94 9.60 -7.20
C PHE A 211 7.97 9.05 -5.77
N VAL A 212 8.86 8.10 -5.46
CA VAL A 212 9.03 7.61 -4.07
C VAL A 212 9.41 8.78 -3.15
N VAL A 213 10.38 9.61 -3.55
CA VAL A 213 10.76 10.82 -2.80
C VAL A 213 9.57 11.77 -2.64
N GLY A 214 8.77 11.97 -3.68
CA GLY A 214 7.56 12.81 -3.65
C GLY A 214 6.51 12.31 -2.65
N CYS A 215 6.24 11.00 -2.61
CA CYS A 215 5.31 10.41 -1.63
C CYS A 215 5.78 10.60 -0.19
N PHE A 216 7.08 10.41 0.08
CA PHE A 216 7.65 10.71 1.39
C PHE A 216 7.61 12.20 1.72
N GLY A 217 7.85 13.08 0.73
CA GLY A 217 7.70 14.53 0.90
C GLY A 217 6.28 14.95 1.26
N VAL A 218 5.27 14.34 0.64
CA VAL A 218 3.84 14.55 0.95
C VAL A 218 3.48 14.05 2.34
N ALA A 219 4.05 12.93 2.77
CA ALA A 219 3.87 12.41 4.11
C ALA A 219 4.68 13.19 5.16
N GLY A 220 5.68 13.97 4.77
CA GLY A 220 6.55 14.70 5.68
C GLY A 220 7.23 13.76 6.70
N GLY A 221 7.23 14.17 7.97
CA GLY A 221 7.79 13.35 9.06
C GLY A 221 7.12 11.98 9.23
N PHE A 222 5.84 11.85 8.85
CA PHE A 222 5.09 10.61 8.99
C PHE A 222 5.63 9.48 8.09
N GLY A 223 6.37 9.80 7.01
CA GLY A 223 6.93 8.77 6.13
C GLY A 223 8.10 7.98 6.74
N THR A 224 8.85 8.57 7.69
CA THR A 224 10.16 8.03 8.14
C THR A 224 10.29 7.84 9.65
N ARG A 225 9.35 8.38 10.42
CA ARG A 225 9.44 8.38 11.88
C ARG A 225 8.61 7.29 12.56
N GLY A 226 8.30 6.22 11.84
CA GLY A 226 7.65 5.05 12.41
C GLY A 226 6.13 5.03 12.37
N TYR A 227 5.50 6.04 11.76
CA TYR A 227 4.06 6.04 11.51
C TYR A 227 3.69 5.03 10.42
N ALA A 228 2.46 4.53 10.48
CA ALA A 228 1.93 3.58 9.50
C ALA A 228 1.06 4.24 8.42
N ASP A 229 0.89 5.57 8.44
CA ASP A 229 -0.02 6.28 7.53
C ASP A 229 0.39 6.15 6.05
N LEU A 230 1.68 6.36 5.75
CA LEU A 230 2.19 6.16 4.39
C LEU A 230 2.28 4.67 4.03
N LEU A 231 2.43 3.76 5.02
CA LEU A 231 2.46 2.32 4.78
C LEU A 231 1.13 1.82 4.22
N TRP A 232 0.02 2.08 4.92
CA TRP A 232 -1.29 1.60 4.46
C TRP A 232 -1.70 2.29 3.16
N ALA A 233 -1.41 3.59 3.01
CA ALA A 233 -1.66 4.32 1.78
C ALA A 233 -0.84 3.75 0.61
N GLY A 234 0.44 3.47 0.83
CA GLY A 234 1.36 2.83 -0.12
C GLY A 234 0.85 1.48 -0.60
N ALA A 235 0.43 0.63 0.34
CA ALA A 235 -0.12 -0.69 0.05
C ALA A 235 -1.46 -0.58 -0.71
N ALA A 236 -2.37 0.31 -0.30
CA ALA A 236 -3.63 0.56 -0.99
C ALA A 236 -3.41 1.05 -2.44
N MET A 237 -2.45 1.96 -2.65
CA MET A 237 -2.05 2.41 -3.98
C MET A 237 -1.49 1.30 -4.85
N ALA A 238 -0.63 0.44 -4.30
CA ALA A 238 -0.06 -0.68 -5.06
C ALA A 238 -1.17 -1.64 -5.54
N GLY A 239 -2.14 -1.94 -4.66
CA GLY A 239 -3.34 -2.70 -5.02
C GLY A 239 -4.19 -2.00 -6.07
N ALA A 240 -4.40 -0.68 -5.94
CA ALA A 240 -5.14 0.13 -6.91
C ALA A 240 -4.46 0.17 -8.28
N VAL A 241 -3.14 0.34 -8.36
CA VAL A 241 -2.40 0.29 -9.63
C VAL A 241 -2.51 -1.10 -10.26
N ALA A 242 -2.33 -2.16 -9.48
CA ALA A 242 -2.43 -3.53 -9.96
C ALA A 242 -3.83 -3.86 -10.51
N THR A 243 -4.91 -3.35 -9.89
CA THR A 243 -6.29 -3.71 -10.23
C THR A 243 -7.04 -2.71 -11.09
N LEU A 244 -6.67 -1.42 -11.07
CA LEU A 244 -7.36 -0.33 -11.79
C LEU A 244 -6.55 0.25 -12.96
N VAL A 245 -5.22 0.16 -12.91
CA VAL A 245 -4.34 0.71 -13.96
C VAL A 245 -3.80 -0.38 -14.88
N LEU A 246 -3.17 -1.42 -14.33
CA LEU A 246 -2.51 -2.44 -15.15
C LEU A 246 -3.51 -3.23 -16.01
N PRO A 247 -3.05 -3.85 -17.12
CA PRO A 247 -3.88 -4.76 -17.89
C PRO A 247 -4.36 -5.92 -17.01
N ARG A 248 -5.62 -6.29 -17.17
CA ARG A 248 -6.24 -7.37 -16.40
C ARG A 248 -5.54 -8.69 -16.71
N ARG A 249 -4.84 -9.25 -15.71
CA ARG A 249 -4.10 -10.51 -15.81
C ARG A 249 -4.26 -11.29 -14.52
N ALA A 250 -4.37 -12.62 -14.61
CA ALA A 250 -4.56 -13.47 -13.45
C ALA A 250 -3.52 -13.23 -12.33
N GLY A 251 -2.26 -12.92 -12.67
CA GLY A 251 -1.21 -12.63 -11.68
C GLY A 251 -1.35 -11.29 -10.95
N THR A 252 -2.17 -10.35 -11.43
CA THR A 252 -2.35 -9.04 -10.78
C THR A 252 -3.29 -9.09 -9.59
N ALA A 253 -4.27 -10.01 -9.57
CA ALA A 253 -5.24 -10.13 -8.48
C ALA A 253 -4.61 -10.61 -7.16
N PRO A 254 -3.77 -11.67 -7.13
CA PRO A 254 -3.09 -12.09 -5.89
C PRO A 254 -2.16 -11.01 -5.34
N LEU A 255 -1.43 -10.31 -6.20
CA LEU A 255 -0.58 -9.18 -5.79
C LEU A 255 -1.41 -8.09 -5.12
N ALA A 256 -2.51 -7.69 -5.78
CA ALA A 256 -3.40 -6.67 -5.23
C ALA A 256 -4.08 -7.11 -3.95
N ALA A 257 -4.49 -8.37 -3.83
CA ALA A 257 -5.07 -8.92 -2.63
C ALA A 257 -4.10 -8.83 -1.44
N VAL A 258 -2.82 -9.15 -1.62
CA VAL A 258 -1.81 -8.96 -0.57
C VAL A 258 -1.66 -7.49 -0.21
N CYS A 259 -1.60 -6.59 -1.19
CA CYS A 259 -1.45 -5.17 -0.94
C CYS A 259 -2.68 -4.58 -0.21
N PHE A 260 -3.88 -5.00 -0.59
CA PHE A 260 -5.13 -4.62 0.06
C PHE A 260 -5.27 -5.21 1.46
N ALA A 261 -4.90 -6.48 1.66
CA ALA A 261 -4.85 -7.08 2.98
C ALA A 261 -3.86 -6.35 3.87
N ALA A 262 -2.68 -6.00 3.34
CA ALA A 262 -1.70 -5.23 4.10
C ALA A 262 -2.23 -3.84 4.49
N ALA A 263 -2.86 -3.11 3.57
CA ALA A 263 -3.48 -1.84 3.89
C ALA A 263 -4.57 -1.98 4.97
N ALA A 264 -5.47 -2.95 4.80
CA ALA A 264 -6.56 -3.21 5.73
C ALA A 264 -6.09 -3.71 7.11
N LEU A 265 -4.99 -4.45 7.18
CA LEU A 265 -4.38 -4.94 8.42
C LEU A 265 -3.40 -3.94 9.05
N THR A 266 -3.20 -2.76 8.45
CA THR A 266 -2.30 -1.74 9.02
C THR A 266 -3.06 -0.74 9.89
N LYS A 267 -4.21 -0.25 9.43
CA LYS A 267 -4.98 0.80 10.10
C LYS A 267 -6.47 0.73 9.73
N GLY A 268 -7.37 1.20 10.59
CA GLY A 268 -8.81 1.21 10.35
C GLY A 268 -9.19 1.94 9.05
N GLU A 269 -8.57 3.08 8.75
CA GLU A 269 -8.79 3.83 7.49
C GLU A 269 -8.44 3.00 6.26
N GLY A 270 -7.40 2.17 6.36
CA GLY A 270 -7.02 1.23 5.31
C GLY A 270 -8.12 0.21 5.03
N LEU A 271 -8.75 -0.33 6.07
CA LEU A 271 -9.88 -1.26 5.94
C LEU A 271 -11.08 -0.58 5.28
N VAL A 272 -11.45 0.63 5.73
CA VAL A 272 -12.59 1.38 5.20
C VAL A 272 -12.36 1.73 3.72
N VAL A 273 -11.18 2.25 3.36
CA VAL A 273 -10.87 2.61 1.96
C VAL A 273 -10.80 1.36 1.06
N VAL A 274 -10.20 0.27 1.53
CA VAL A 274 -10.08 -0.95 0.74
C VAL A 274 -11.43 -1.63 0.54
N GLY A 275 -12.20 -1.82 1.62
CA GLY A 275 -13.49 -2.50 1.61
C GLY A 275 -14.62 -1.67 1.01
N GLY A 276 -14.71 -0.40 1.39
CA GLY A 276 -15.78 0.51 0.95
C GLY A 276 -15.58 1.06 -0.46
N LEU A 277 -14.35 1.08 -0.98
CA LEU A 277 -14.05 1.75 -2.25
C LEU A 277 -13.17 0.93 -3.20
N LEU A 278 -11.94 0.60 -2.84
CA LEU A 278 -10.96 0.11 -3.83
C LEU A 278 -11.29 -1.29 -4.35
N VAL A 279 -11.71 -2.23 -3.50
CA VAL A 279 -12.15 -3.56 -3.94
C VAL A 279 -13.44 -3.49 -4.76
N PRO A 280 -14.48 -2.73 -4.36
CA PRO A 280 -15.65 -2.48 -5.21
C PRO A 280 -15.30 -1.91 -6.60
N LEU A 281 -14.44 -0.88 -6.68
CA LEU A 281 -14.01 -0.31 -7.96
C LEU A 281 -13.23 -1.33 -8.81
N ALA A 282 -12.37 -2.12 -8.18
CA ALA A 282 -11.63 -3.19 -8.85
C ALA A 282 -12.58 -4.27 -9.39
N ALA A 283 -13.52 -4.73 -8.57
CA ALA A 283 -14.53 -5.71 -8.96
C ALA A 283 -15.39 -5.19 -10.12
N LEU A 284 -15.85 -3.93 -10.04
CA LEU A 284 -16.61 -3.28 -11.12
C LEU A 284 -15.81 -3.26 -12.43
N ARG A 285 -14.55 -2.81 -12.40
CA ARG A 285 -13.68 -2.78 -13.59
C ARG A 285 -13.50 -4.17 -14.20
N TRP A 286 -13.32 -5.20 -13.38
CA TRP A 286 -13.06 -6.55 -13.84
C TRP A 286 -14.33 -7.23 -14.36
N LEU A 287 -15.44 -7.12 -13.65
CA LEU A 287 -16.73 -7.68 -14.05
C LEU A 287 -17.26 -7.04 -15.34
N ALA A 288 -17.14 -5.71 -15.48
CA ALA A 288 -17.54 -5.00 -16.70
C ALA A 288 -16.71 -5.42 -17.93
N GLY A 289 -15.46 -5.86 -17.71
CA GLY A 289 -14.54 -6.17 -18.79
C GLY A 289 -14.37 -7.65 -19.14
N GLU A 290 -14.63 -8.57 -18.21
CA GLU A 290 -14.37 -10.01 -18.35
C GLU A 290 -15.55 -10.91 -17.94
N GLY A 291 -16.62 -10.31 -17.39
CA GLY A 291 -17.83 -11.02 -16.97
C GLY A 291 -17.53 -12.17 -16.01
N ARG A 292 -18.02 -13.38 -16.33
CA ARG A 292 -17.88 -14.56 -15.45
C ARG A 292 -16.41 -14.97 -15.21
N ARG A 293 -15.49 -14.67 -16.12
CA ARG A 293 -14.06 -15.01 -15.96
C ARG A 293 -13.40 -14.21 -14.84
N ALA A 294 -13.92 -13.03 -14.50
CA ALA A 294 -13.43 -12.19 -13.42
C ALA A 294 -13.77 -12.71 -12.01
N ARG A 295 -14.72 -13.65 -11.86
CA ARG A 295 -15.19 -14.13 -10.55
C ARG A 295 -14.06 -14.68 -9.67
N GLY A 296 -13.12 -15.42 -10.26
CA GLY A 296 -11.97 -15.94 -9.51
C GLY A 296 -11.09 -14.83 -8.94
N ALA A 297 -10.82 -13.80 -9.72
CA ALA A 297 -10.04 -12.65 -9.27
C ALA A 297 -10.78 -11.82 -8.22
N VAL A 298 -12.08 -11.59 -8.41
CA VAL A 298 -12.92 -10.92 -7.41
C VAL A 298 -12.96 -11.72 -6.10
N GLY A 299 -13.06 -13.05 -6.18
CA GLY A 299 -12.96 -13.93 -5.00
C GLY A 299 -11.62 -13.80 -4.27
N VAL A 300 -10.51 -13.69 -4.99
CA VAL A 300 -9.18 -13.45 -4.41
C VAL A 300 -9.10 -12.07 -3.73
N LEU A 301 -9.69 -11.02 -4.33
CA LEU A 301 -9.77 -9.70 -3.68
C LEU A 301 -10.68 -9.72 -2.46
N ALA A 302 -11.78 -10.46 -2.49
CA ALA A 302 -12.68 -10.63 -1.35
C ALA A 302 -11.98 -11.33 -0.17
N LEU A 303 -11.08 -12.28 -0.43
CA LEU A 303 -10.27 -12.91 0.62
C LEU A 303 -9.39 -11.89 1.36
N ALA A 304 -8.86 -10.87 0.66
CA ALA A 304 -8.13 -9.79 1.30
C ALA A 304 -9.02 -8.96 2.24
N LEU A 305 -10.29 -8.75 1.87
CA LEU A 305 -11.27 -8.10 2.74
C LEU A 305 -11.56 -8.93 3.98
N VAL A 306 -11.76 -10.25 3.82
CA VAL A 306 -12.00 -11.15 4.96
C VAL A 306 -10.86 -11.06 5.96
N ALA A 307 -9.60 -10.99 5.50
CA ALA A 307 -8.46 -10.84 6.40
C ALA A 307 -8.54 -9.55 7.24
N GLY A 308 -8.92 -8.42 6.64
CA GLY A 308 -9.09 -7.15 7.37
C GLY A 308 -10.35 -7.11 8.24
N LEU A 309 -11.49 -7.59 7.72
CA LEU A 309 -12.80 -7.60 8.40
C LEU A 309 -12.85 -8.58 9.58
N ALA A 310 -11.97 -9.59 9.60
CA ALA A 310 -11.87 -10.51 10.73
C ALA A 310 -11.34 -9.81 11.99
N TRP A 311 -10.56 -8.73 11.87
CA TRP A 311 -9.93 -8.09 13.02
C TRP A 311 -10.89 -7.34 13.94
N PRO A 312 -11.76 -6.41 13.46
CA PRO A 312 -12.67 -5.68 14.33
C PRO A 312 -13.50 -6.54 15.30
N PRO A 313 -14.14 -7.67 14.89
CA PRO A 313 -14.87 -8.50 15.84
C PRO A 313 -13.95 -9.25 16.81
N ILE A 314 -12.72 -9.59 16.41
CA ILE A 314 -11.74 -10.23 17.31
C ILE A 314 -11.25 -9.24 18.36
N ALA A 315 -10.86 -8.03 17.95
CA ALA A 315 -10.43 -6.97 18.87
C ALA A 315 -11.59 -6.54 19.77
N GLY A 316 -12.77 -6.28 19.20
CA GLY A 316 -13.96 -5.84 19.92
C GLY A 316 -14.49 -6.87 20.94
N TYR A 317 -14.09 -8.14 20.85
CA TYR A 317 -14.38 -9.12 21.90
C TYR A 317 -13.61 -8.83 23.21
N TYR A 318 -12.43 -8.22 23.11
CA TYR A 318 -11.56 -7.91 24.26
C TYR A 318 -11.62 -6.43 24.66
N VAL A 319 -11.91 -5.53 23.74
CA VAL A 319 -12.00 -4.09 24.02
C VAL A 319 -13.30 -3.79 24.76
N THR A 320 -13.19 -3.16 25.94
CA THR A 320 -14.33 -2.94 26.84
C THR A 320 -15.27 -1.84 26.33
N ASP A 321 -14.71 -0.81 25.71
CA ASP A 321 -15.45 0.25 25.03
C ASP A 321 -14.69 0.59 23.73
N PRO A 322 -14.94 -0.11 22.61
CA PRO A 322 -14.25 0.21 21.38
C PRO A 322 -14.59 1.65 21.03
N LEU A 323 -13.58 2.53 21.02
CA LEU A 323 -13.67 3.87 20.45
C LEU A 323 -14.18 3.73 19.01
N GLN A 324 -15.50 3.80 18.85
CA GLN A 324 -16.11 3.78 17.54
C GLN A 324 -16.02 5.19 17.00
N ASP A 325 -14.90 5.51 16.36
CA ASP A 325 -14.73 6.75 15.60
C ASP A 325 -15.94 7.00 14.70
N VAL A 326 -16.51 5.92 14.14
CA VAL A 326 -17.76 5.89 13.39
C VAL A 326 -18.60 4.68 13.78
N THR A 327 -19.86 4.92 14.09
CA THR A 327 -20.87 3.88 14.34
C THR A 327 -21.74 3.67 13.09
N ALA A 328 -22.35 2.49 12.94
CA ALA A 328 -23.35 2.28 11.90
C ALA A 328 -24.55 3.22 12.06
N GLY A 329 -24.92 3.55 13.32
CA GLY A 329 -25.95 4.52 13.66
C GLY A 329 -25.63 5.92 13.13
N GLY A 330 -24.43 6.44 13.39
CA GLY A 330 -24.01 7.76 12.92
C GLY A 330 -23.97 7.88 11.40
N VAL A 331 -23.66 6.80 10.68
CA VAL A 331 -23.79 6.78 9.21
C VAL A 331 -25.26 6.82 8.79
N VAL A 332 -26.13 6.06 9.44
CA VAL A 332 -27.58 6.08 9.16
C VAL A 332 -28.18 7.46 9.46
N GLU A 333 -27.82 8.08 10.58
CA GLU A 333 -28.24 9.43 10.98
C GLU A 333 -27.81 10.49 9.95
N LEU A 334 -26.56 10.43 9.50
CA LEU A 334 -26.07 11.30 8.43
C LEU A 334 -26.88 11.11 7.13
N LEU A 335 -27.18 9.85 6.76
CA LEU A 335 -27.94 9.52 5.55
C LEU A 335 -29.43 9.87 5.67
N SER A 336 -30.01 9.85 6.88
CA SER A 336 -31.38 10.29 7.14
C SER A 336 -31.52 11.81 7.22
N GLY A 337 -30.40 12.55 7.20
CA GLY A 337 -30.40 14.01 7.25
C GLY A 337 -30.53 14.57 8.67
N GLU A 338 -30.07 13.83 9.68
CA GLU A 338 -30.04 14.33 11.07
C GLU A 338 -29.18 15.60 11.13
N GLN A 339 -29.74 16.69 11.64
CA GLN A 339 -29.16 18.02 11.47
C GLN A 339 -27.76 18.13 12.10
N ASP A 340 -27.55 17.54 13.28
CA ASP A 340 -26.25 17.50 13.96
C ASP A 340 -25.16 16.83 13.12
N LYS A 341 -25.50 15.79 12.33
CA LYS A 341 -24.54 15.11 11.45
C LYS A 341 -24.34 15.86 10.14
N VAL A 342 -25.40 16.45 9.59
CA VAL A 342 -25.35 17.27 8.36
C VAL A 342 -24.48 18.53 8.58
N ASP A 343 -24.62 19.19 9.74
CA ASP A 343 -23.85 20.39 10.09
C ASP A 343 -22.33 20.12 10.21
N ARG A 344 -21.94 18.85 10.39
CA ARG A 344 -20.53 18.40 10.40
C ARG A 344 -19.92 18.24 9.01
N VAL A 345 -20.73 18.17 7.95
CA VAL A 345 -20.25 17.95 6.57
C VAL A 345 -19.40 19.11 6.08
N GLU A 346 -19.87 20.36 6.22
CA GLU A 346 -19.13 21.52 5.73
C GLU A 346 -17.76 21.68 6.43
N PRO A 347 -17.65 21.65 7.76
CA PRO A 347 -16.35 21.77 8.42
C PRO A 347 -15.43 20.58 8.11
N ALA A 348 -15.97 19.36 7.94
CA ALA A 348 -15.19 18.20 7.51
C ALA A 348 -14.60 18.42 6.10
N VAL A 349 -15.42 18.86 5.14
CA VAL A 349 -14.98 19.17 3.78
C VAL A 349 -13.92 20.28 3.81
N ARG A 350 -14.19 21.39 4.51
CA ARG A 350 -13.26 22.54 4.58
C ARG A 350 -11.93 22.14 5.22
N GLY A 351 -11.98 21.35 6.29
CA GLY A 351 -10.82 20.82 7.00
C GLY A 351 -9.95 19.93 6.13
N LEU A 352 -10.52 18.88 5.55
CA LEU A 352 -9.79 17.96 4.68
C LEU A 352 -9.30 18.63 3.39
N TRP A 353 -10.12 19.53 2.82
CA TRP A 353 -9.73 20.30 1.64
C TRP A 353 -8.49 21.14 1.90
N GLY A 354 -8.35 21.75 3.08
CA GLY A 354 -7.15 22.50 3.48
C GLY A 354 -5.86 21.71 3.29
N TYR A 355 -5.86 20.42 3.63
CA TYR A 355 -4.69 19.54 3.52
C TYR A 355 -4.43 18.99 2.12
N ALA A 356 -5.46 18.91 1.26
CA ALA A 356 -5.35 18.30 -0.06
C ALA A 356 -5.35 19.32 -1.21
N ARG A 357 -5.82 20.55 -1.00
CA ARG A 357 -6.04 21.57 -2.03
C ARG A 357 -4.85 21.75 -2.97
N THR A 358 -3.64 21.92 -2.43
CA THR A 358 -2.45 22.19 -3.24
C THR A 358 -2.13 21.02 -4.18
N THR A 359 -2.18 19.79 -3.66
CA THR A 359 -1.97 18.58 -4.46
C THR A 359 -3.11 18.35 -5.45
N VAL A 360 -4.37 18.55 -5.05
CA VAL A 360 -5.52 18.37 -5.93
C VAL A 360 -5.47 19.35 -7.10
N LEU A 361 -5.17 20.63 -6.85
CA LEU A 361 -5.06 21.63 -7.91
C LEU A 361 -3.87 21.36 -8.84
N GLY A 362 -2.68 21.13 -8.26
CA GLY A 362 -1.47 20.88 -9.04
C GLY A 362 -1.55 19.59 -9.86
N ALA A 363 -1.90 18.48 -9.23
CA ALA A 363 -2.05 17.20 -9.92
C ALA A 363 -3.26 17.19 -10.85
N GLY A 364 -4.37 17.83 -10.49
CA GLY A 364 -5.58 17.91 -11.30
C GLY A 364 -5.33 18.56 -12.66
N LEU A 365 -4.57 19.66 -12.71
CA LEU A 365 -4.16 20.29 -13.97
C LEU A 365 -3.32 19.36 -14.85
N VAL A 366 -2.32 18.70 -14.26
CA VAL A 366 -1.45 17.76 -14.98
C VAL A 366 -2.23 16.54 -15.47
N ILE A 367 -3.15 16.02 -14.67
CA ILE A 367 -4.01 14.89 -15.02
C ILE A 367 -4.95 15.29 -16.17
N ALA A 368 -5.60 16.45 -16.09
CA ALA A 368 -6.49 16.93 -17.16
C ALA A 368 -5.75 17.04 -18.51
N ALA A 369 -4.56 17.65 -18.51
CA ALA A 369 -3.72 17.74 -19.71
C ALA A 369 -3.24 16.36 -20.19
N GLY A 370 -2.74 15.53 -19.28
CA GLY A 370 -2.22 14.21 -19.60
C GLY A 370 -3.29 13.21 -20.07
N LEU A 371 -4.54 13.35 -19.63
CA LEU A 371 -5.67 12.56 -20.10
C LEU A 371 -5.95 12.77 -21.60
N ILE A 372 -5.59 13.93 -22.15
CA ILE A 372 -5.70 14.23 -23.58
C ILE A 372 -4.48 13.66 -24.30
N VAL A 373 -3.27 13.99 -23.83
CA VAL A 373 -2.00 13.65 -24.49
C VAL A 373 -1.72 12.14 -24.48
N ALA A 374 -1.91 11.47 -23.35
CA ALA A 374 -1.55 10.06 -23.17
C ALA A 374 -2.69 9.07 -23.47
N ARG A 375 -3.87 9.55 -23.89
CA ARG A 375 -5.07 8.71 -24.10
C ARG A 375 -4.82 7.55 -25.05
N GLN A 376 -4.20 7.83 -26.19
CA GLN A 376 -3.94 6.83 -27.22
C GLN A 376 -2.91 5.81 -26.75
N ASP A 377 -1.84 6.24 -26.08
CA ASP A 377 -0.80 5.34 -25.60
C ASP A 377 -1.31 4.41 -24.49
N ARG A 378 -2.12 4.92 -23.55
CA ARG A 378 -2.80 4.08 -22.55
C ARG A 378 -3.64 2.98 -23.20
N ARG A 379 -4.45 3.34 -24.20
CA ARG A 379 -5.28 2.39 -24.95
C ARG A 379 -4.45 1.35 -25.69
N ARG A 380 -3.39 1.78 -26.40
CA ARG A 380 -2.46 0.89 -27.12
C ARG A 380 -1.81 -0.14 -26.20
N ARG A 381 -1.56 0.23 -24.95
CA ARG A 381 -0.96 -0.64 -23.91
C ARG A 381 -1.98 -1.48 -23.13
N GLY A 382 -3.28 -1.30 -23.39
CA GLY A 382 -4.35 -1.97 -22.64
C GLY A 382 -4.42 -1.55 -21.17
N LEU A 383 -3.94 -0.35 -20.83
CA LEU A 383 -4.06 0.19 -19.48
C LEU A 383 -5.51 0.60 -19.20
N GLY A 384 -5.86 0.65 -17.92
CA GLY A 384 -7.14 1.20 -17.47
C GLY A 384 -7.31 2.66 -17.85
N SER A 385 -8.57 3.11 -17.82
CA SER A 385 -8.93 4.53 -17.97
C SER A 385 -8.05 5.40 -17.06
N GLY A 386 -7.60 6.55 -17.56
CA GLY A 386 -6.89 7.53 -16.74
C GLY A 386 -7.75 8.17 -15.65
N LEU A 387 -9.06 7.88 -15.64
CA LEU A 387 -9.98 8.36 -14.61
C LEU A 387 -9.99 7.48 -13.35
N TRP A 388 -9.46 6.26 -13.39
CA TRP A 388 -9.60 5.34 -12.25
C TRP A 388 -8.90 5.82 -10.98
N LEU A 389 -7.65 6.30 -11.06
CA LEU A 389 -6.95 6.81 -9.88
C LEU A 389 -7.53 8.15 -9.38
N PRO A 390 -7.90 9.12 -10.25
CA PRO A 390 -8.65 10.29 -9.83
C PRO A 390 -9.99 9.97 -9.14
N VAL A 391 -10.77 9.02 -9.67
CA VAL A 391 -12.03 8.57 -9.05
C VAL A 391 -11.76 7.90 -7.71
N ALA A 392 -10.73 7.07 -7.60
CA ALA A 392 -10.33 6.48 -6.32
C ALA A 392 -9.90 7.56 -5.32
N ALA A 393 -9.15 8.58 -5.74
CA ALA A 393 -8.73 9.68 -4.88
C ALA A 393 -9.92 10.51 -4.38
N LEU A 394 -10.86 10.85 -5.27
CA LEU A 394 -12.11 11.54 -4.91
C LEU A 394 -12.98 10.68 -3.99
N GLY A 395 -13.08 9.38 -4.26
CA GLY A 395 -13.80 8.44 -3.41
C GLY A 395 -13.18 8.35 -2.02
N CYS A 396 -11.85 8.31 -1.90
CA CYS A 396 -11.17 8.32 -0.60
C CYS A 396 -11.46 9.62 0.16
N PHE A 397 -11.41 10.77 -0.52
CA PHE A 397 -11.80 12.06 0.06
C PHE A 397 -13.23 12.01 0.59
N ALA A 398 -14.18 11.55 -0.23
CA ALA A 398 -15.59 11.45 0.14
C ALA A 398 -15.82 10.48 1.32
N VAL A 399 -15.14 9.33 1.33
CA VAL A 399 -15.18 8.38 2.45
C VAL A 399 -14.74 9.08 3.74
N PHE A 400 -13.64 9.82 3.75
CA PHE A 400 -13.20 10.50 4.98
C PHE A 400 -14.10 11.64 5.40
N VAL A 401 -14.72 12.36 4.46
CA VAL A 401 -15.78 13.34 4.79
C VAL A 401 -16.95 12.65 5.48
N VAL A 402 -17.41 11.51 4.95
CA VAL A 402 -18.51 10.74 5.54
C VAL A 402 -18.12 10.25 6.93
N VAL A 403 -16.90 9.73 7.10
CA VAL A 403 -16.41 9.24 8.39
C VAL A 403 -16.33 10.38 9.43
N LEU A 404 -15.83 11.56 9.06
CA LEU A 404 -15.82 12.76 9.90
C LEU A 404 -17.22 13.27 10.28
N ALA A 405 -18.14 13.27 9.32
CA ALA A 405 -19.50 13.77 9.51
C ALA A 405 -20.34 12.80 10.36
N ALA A 406 -20.22 11.49 10.11
CA ALA A 406 -20.93 10.45 10.84
C ALA A 406 -20.35 10.21 12.25
N GLY A 407 -19.06 10.44 12.43
CA GLY A 407 -18.36 10.12 13.67
C GLY A 407 -18.82 10.90 14.90
N GLU A 408 -18.50 10.38 16.08
CA GLU A 408 -18.89 11.01 17.35
C GLU A 408 -17.81 11.96 17.91
N LEU A 409 -16.56 11.80 17.47
CA LEU A 409 -15.44 12.60 17.95
C LEU A 409 -15.59 14.09 17.63
N GLU A 410 -14.95 14.94 18.44
CA GLU A 410 -14.88 16.38 18.20
C GLU A 410 -14.16 16.67 16.86
N LEU A 411 -14.93 17.18 15.89
CA LEU A 411 -14.47 17.36 14.51
C LEU A 411 -13.23 18.25 14.40
N GLY A 412 -13.15 19.33 15.18
CA GLY A 412 -12.02 20.27 15.14
C GLY A 412 -10.69 19.63 15.54
N THR A 413 -10.69 18.90 16.65
CA THR A 413 -9.52 18.15 17.13
C THR A 413 -9.14 17.06 16.14
N TRP A 414 -10.10 16.30 15.62
CA TRP A 414 -9.79 15.22 14.69
C TRP A 414 -9.23 15.70 13.34
N VAL A 415 -9.77 16.78 12.78
CA VAL A 415 -9.24 17.41 11.56
C VAL A 415 -7.83 17.97 11.77
N ARG A 416 -7.58 18.59 12.92
CA ARG A 416 -6.27 19.19 13.26
C ARG A 416 -5.19 18.11 13.43
N ASP A 417 -5.49 17.04 14.15
CA ASP A 417 -4.49 16.04 14.54
C ASP A 417 -4.37 14.89 13.53
N GLY A 418 -5.47 14.55 12.84
CA GLY A 418 -5.55 13.43 11.90
C GLY A 418 -5.64 13.84 10.43
N GLY A 419 -6.25 15.00 10.12
CA GLY A 419 -6.64 15.36 8.75
C GLY A 419 -5.49 15.34 7.74
N PHE A 420 -4.31 15.82 8.10
CA PHE A 420 -3.14 15.72 7.22
C PHE A 420 -2.80 14.26 6.87
N ARG A 421 -2.76 13.38 7.87
CA ARG A 421 -2.32 11.98 7.75
C ARG A 421 -3.33 11.17 6.94
N THR A 422 -4.61 11.35 7.21
CA THR A 422 -5.72 10.75 6.47
C THR A 422 -5.69 11.12 4.99
N MET A 423 -5.29 12.37 4.67
CA MET A 423 -5.18 12.85 3.29
C MET A 423 -3.93 12.38 2.54
N ILE A 424 -3.02 11.61 3.14
CA ILE A 424 -1.84 11.05 2.44
C ILE A 424 -2.27 10.18 1.26
N VAL A 425 -3.26 9.29 1.43
CA VAL A 425 -3.69 8.37 0.36
C VAL A 425 -4.20 9.11 -0.88
N VAL A 426 -4.99 10.18 -0.69
CA VAL A 426 -5.55 10.98 -1.78
C VAL A 426 -4.44 11.66 -2.55
N ARG A 427 -3.51 12.30 -1.83
CA ARG A 427 -2.38 13.01 -2.43
C ARG A 427 -1.48 12.04 -3.20
N CYS A 428 -1.18 10.88 -2.65
CA CYS A 428 -0.33 9.90 -3.29
C CYS A 428 -1.01 9.18 -4.48
N LEU A 429 -2.33 8.94 -4.45
CA LEU A 429 -3.08 8.42 -5.61
C LEU A 429 -3.01 9.38 -6.80
N LEU A 430 -3.17 10.68 -6.55
CA LEU A 430 -3.05 11.70 -7.60
C LEU A 430 -1.62 11.79 -8.13
N LEU A 431 -0.61 11.76 -7.26
CA LEU A 431 0.80 11.72 -7.68
C LEU A 431 1.14 10.47 -8.49
N THR A 432 0.51 9.34 -8.18
CA THR A 432 0.68 8.09 -8.93
C THR A 432 0.18 8.24 -10.38
N GLU A 433 -0.96 8.90 -10.58
CA GLU A 433 -1.47 9.18 -11.93
C GLU A 433 -0.58 10.18 -12.67
N VAL A 434 -0.11 11.25 -12.00
CA VAL A 434 0.88 12.19 -12.56
C VAL A 434 2.15 11.46 -13.00
N PHE A 435 2.69 10.58 -12.16
CA PHE A 435 3.88 9.80 -12.48
C PHE A 435 3.65 8.87 -13.68
N LEU A 436 2.51 8.19 -13.74
CA LEU A 436 2.16 7.34 -14.88
C LEU A 436 2.05 8.15 -16.18
N LEU A 437 1.41 9.31 -16.16
CA LEU A 437 1.27 10.18 -17.33
C LEU A 437 2.63 10.71 -17.80
N ALA A 438 3.47 11.20 -16.88
CA ALA A 438 4.83 11.65 -17.18
C ALA A 438 5.66 10.51 -17.81
N SER A 439 5.52 9.30 -17.30
CA SER A 439 6.21 8.11 -17.80
C SER A 439 5.78 7.73 -19.22
N LEU A 440 4.48 7.83 -19.53
CA LEU A 440 3.95 7.60 -20.88
C LEU A 440 4.47 8.65 -21.86
N VAL A 441 4.41 9.94 -21.49
CA VAL A 441 4.92 11.05 -22.31
C VAL A 441 6.41 10.89 -22.59
N LEU A 442 7.21 10.60 -21.57
CA LEU A 442 8.65 10.39 -21.74
C LEU A 442 8.94 9.23 -22.70
N THR A 443 8.17 8.15 -22.58
CA THR A 443 8.32 6.98 -23.45
C THR A 443 8.03 7.31 -24.92
N GLU A 444 7.01 8.12 -25.17
CA GLU A 444 6.63 8.57 -26.50
C GLU A 444 7.68 9.53 -27.09
N LEU A 445 8.17 10.50 -26.31
CA LEU A 445 9.22 11.43 -26.74
C LEU A 445 10.51 10.70 -27.15
N VAL A 446 10.91 9.68 -26.38
CA VAL A 446 12.07 8.85 -26.72
C VAL A 446 11.82 8.04 -27.99
N ALA A 447 10.60 7.54 -28.20
CA ALA A 447 10.25 6.82 -29.42
C ALA A 447 10.29 7.72 -30.66
N GLN A 448 9.76 8.95 -30.56
CA GLN A 448 9.80 9.93 -31.63
C GLN A 448 11.22 10.34 -31.98
N ARG A 449 12.07 10.60 -30.98
CA ARG A 449 13.49 10.91 -31.21
C ARG A 449 14.23 9.78 -31.93
N ALA A 450 13.99 8.53 -31.52
CA ALA A 450 14.60 7.37 -32.17
C ALA A 450 14.15 7.20 -33.64
N ALA A 451 12.92 7.58 -33.98
CA ALA A 451 12.43 7.57 -35.35
C ALA A 451 13.10 8.63 -36.24
N VAL A 452 13.42 9.80 -35.68
CA VAL A 452 14.11 10.88 -36.40
C VAL A 452 15.59 10.57 -36.61
N THR A 453 16.26 9.96 -35.62
CA THR A 453 17.70 9.65 -35.68
C THR A 453 18.05 8.30 -36.30
N GLY A 454 17.06 7.45 -36.55
CA GLY A 454 17.29 6.16 -37.21
C GLY A 454 17.92 6.38 -38.59
N PRO A 455 18.85 5.53 -39.05
CA PRO A 455 19.48 5.68 -40.35
C PRO A 455 18.36 5.80 -41.39
N ARG A 456 18.26 6.97 -42.04
CA ARG A 456 17.44 7.12 -43.25
C ARG A 456 17.93 5.99 -44.14
N ARG A 457 17.10 4.97 -44.36
CA ARG A 457 17.37 3.97 -45.39
C ARG A 457 17.57 4.80 -46.64
N GLY A 458 18.83 4.97 -47.05
CA GLY A 458 19.14 5.63 -48.30
C GLY A 458 18.28 4.98 -49.37
N PRO A 459 17.81 5.75 -50.38
CA PRO A 459 17.08 5.14 -51.49
C PRO A 459 17.88 3.92 -51.92
N ALA A 460 17.24 2.75 -51.92
CA ALA A 460 17.89 1.50 -52.30
C ALA A 460 18.41 1.73 -53.72
N PHE A 461 19.68 2.08 -53.85
CA PHE A 461 20.31 2.32 -55.13
C PHE A 461 20.21 0.98 -55.86
N GLY A 462 19.46 1.01 -56.96
CA GLY A 462 19.04 -0.17 -57.68
C GLY A 462 20.24 -1.08 -57.94
N GLN A 463 20.19 -2.27 -57.35
CA GLN A 463 20.80 -3.41 -58.02
C GLN A 463 19.98 -3.62 -59.29
N ALA A 464 20.46 -3.04 -60.38
CA ALA A 464 20.06 -3.44 -61.71
C ALA A 464 20.23 -4.96 -61.79
N ARG A 465 19.12 -5.67 -62.00
CA ARG A 465 19.18 -7.10 -62.32
C ARG A 465 19.84 -7.23 -63.71
N PRO A 466 20.82 -8.13 -63.87
CA PRO A 466 21.44 -8.40 -65.16
C PRO A 466 20.44 -9.00 -66.15
#